data_AF-A0A960WCC1-F1
#
_entry.id   AF-A0A960WCC1-F1
#
_cell.length_a   1.000
_cell.length_b   1.000
_cell.length_c   1.000
_cell.angle_alpha   90.00
_cell.angle_beta   90.00
_cell.angle_gamma   90.00
#
_symmetry.space_group_name_H-M   'P 1'
#
loop_
_entity.id
_entity.type
_entity.pdbx_description
1 polymer ?
#
loop_
_entity_poly.entity_id
_entity_poly.type
_entity_poly.pdbx_seq_one_letter_code
_entity_poly.pdbx_strand_id
1 'polypeptide(L)'
;MMKNFIVFAWILLFSFTIWASERNKMFLMQVRQFSTKKESVDYAHKQIKDENSSFRIDAVEFIREIKDVDSIPLLQEYVNDRDINTFVIYALGDLQAFEATSVLIELLNHSNPNVRGNAFAALGKIYPLHLPQGYAYKEPETRRNRQIKKIKLWWDKSGLTLQKNYQRDLHSDQQAKEALWEKYGKKYLMDSSH
;
A
#
# COMPACT_ATOMS: atom_id res chain seq x y z
N MET A 1 -22.49 9.25 28.14
CA MET A 1 -21.10 9.76 28.21
C MET A 1 -20.09 8.59 28.24
N MET A 2 -20.19 7.63 27.31
CA MET A 2 -19.30 6.44 27.22
C MET A 2 -19.27 5.90 25.76
N LYS A 3 -18.82 6.70 24.80
CA LYS A 3 -18.55 6.20 23.43
C LYS A 3 -17.10 6.40 22.97
N ASN A 4 -16.27 7.06 23.78
CA ASN A 4 -14.88 7.38 23.41
C ASN A 4 -13.85 6.33 23.84
N PHE A 5 -14.24 5.28 24.58
CA PHE A 5 -13.29 4.31 25.12
C PHE A 5 -12.76 3.31 24.08
N ILE A 6 -13.49 3.06 22.99
CA ILE A 6 -13.09 2.09 21.95
C ILE A 6 -12.00 2.67 21.02
N VAL A 7 -11.97 4.00 20.83
CA VAL A 7 -10.98 4.67 19.98
C VAL A 7 -9.56 4.57 20.58
N PHE A 8 -9.44 4.45 21.91
CA PHE A 8 -8.14 4.37 22.60
C PHE A 8 -7.46 3.00 22.52
N ALA A 9 -8.21 1.92 22.28
CA ALA A 9 -7.62 0.57 22.24
C ALA A 9 -6.70 0.36 21.02
N TRP A 10 -6.97 1.05 19.91
CA TRP A 10 -6.18 0.93 18.68
C TRP A 10 -4.87 1.72 18.73
N ILE A 11 -4.86 2.85 19.45
CA ILE A 11 -3.66 3.70 19.61
C ILE A 11 -2.72 3.12 20.68
N LEU A 12 -3.25 2.45 21.71
CA LEU A 12 -2.43 1.85 22.77
C LEU A 12 -1.75 0.53 22.36
N LEU A 13 -2.28 -0.20 21.37
CA LEU A 13 -1.58 -1.33 20.75
C LEU A 13 -0.46 -0.90 19.78
N PHE A 14 -0.37 0.39 19.47
CA PHE A 14 0.52 0.95 18.43
C PHE A 14 1.88 1.42 18.95
N SER A 15 2.17 1.25 20.24
CA SER A 15 3.42 1.71 20.86
C SER A 15 4.58 0.72 20.75
N PHE A 16 4.43 -0.39 20.02
CA PHE A 16 5.41 -1.47 20.03
C PHE A 16 5.89 -1.92 18.65
N THR A 17 6.43 -1.00 17.85
CA THR A 17 7.59 -1.32 16.99
C THR A 17 8.43 -0.07 16.76
N ILE A 18 9.69 -0.21 17.09
CA ILE A 18 10.76 0.80 17.08
C ILE A 18 11.08 1.21 15.65
N TRP A 19 10.55 2.35 15.17
CA TRP A 19 11.16 3.26 14.16
C TRP A 19 10.37 4.57 13.92
N ALA A 20 9.63 5.11 14.90
CA ALA A 20 8.95 6.40 14.68
C ALA A 20 9.96 7.54 14.89
N SER A 21 10.38 8.18 13.80
CA SER A 21 11.18 9.41 13.86
C SER A 21 10.40 10.52 14.59
N GLU A 22 11.08 11.54 15.09
CA GLU A 22 10.44 12.66 15.79
C GLU A 22 9.39 13.40 14.92
N ARG A 23 9.45 13.24 13.59
CA ARG A 23 8.46 13.76 12.63
C ARG A 23 7.12 13.02 12.70
N ASN A 24 7.15 11.69 12.79
CA ASN A 24 5.95 10.86 12.93
C ASN A 24 5.18 11.23 14.22
N LYS A 25 5.88 11.61 15.30
CA LYS A 25 5.25 12.04 16.56
C LYS A 25 4.42 13.32 16.40
N MET A 26 4.92 14.31 15.66
CA MET A 26 4.23 15.59 15.46
C MET A 26 2.98 15.43 14.59
N PHE A 27 3.05 14.63 13.53
CA PHE A 27 1.88 14.30 12.71
C PHE A 27 0.81 13.59 13.54
N LEU A 28 1.20 12.56 14.31
CA LEU A 28 0.28 11.81 15.16
C LEU A 28 -0.34 12.67 16.27
N MET A 29 0.38 13.68 16.79
CA MET A 29 -0.20 14.67 17.71
C MET A 29 -1.33 15.49 17.07
N GLN A 30 -1.22 15.84 15.78
CA GLN A 30 -2.30 16.52 15.06
C GLN A 30 -3.48 15.57 14.82
N VAL A 31 -3.20 14.35 14.36
CA VAL A 31 -4.23 13.34 14.10
C VAL A 31 -5.08 13.03 15.34
N ARG A 32 -4.45 12.99 16.52
CA ARG A 32 -5.11 12.70 17.81
C ARG A 32 -6.10 13.78 18.27
N GLN A 33 -6.06 14.97 17.68
CA GLN A 33 -7.01 16.04 18.01
C GLN A 33 -8.37 15.82 17.36
N PHE A 34 -8.42 15.01 16.28
CA PHE A 34 -9.66 14.71 15.59
C PHE A 34 -10.51 13.71 16.36
N SER A 35 -11.83 13.91 16.30
CA SER A 35 -12.79 13.13 17.06
C SER A 35 -13.22 11.86 16.33
N THR A 36 -13.03 11.82 15.01
CA THR A 36 -13.44 10.71 14.15
C THR A 36 -12.33 10.24 13.21
N LYS A 37 -12.37 8.96 12.81
CA LYS A 37 -11.47 8.41 11.79
C LYS A 37 -11.51 9.23 10.49
N LYS A 38 -12.71 9.63 10.07
CA LYS A 38 -12.91 10.39 8.82
C LYS A 38 -12.14 11.71 8.85
N GLU A 39 -12.23 12.47 9.94
CA GLU A 39 -11.49 13.73 10.09
C GLU A 39 -9.97 13.50 10.06
N SER A 40 -9.48 12.44 10.71
CA SER A 40 -8.06 12.06 10.66
C SER A 40 -7.59 11.72 9.24
N VAL A 41 -8.41 10.98 8.48
CA VAL A 41 -8.14 10.63 7.07
C VAL A 41 -8.19 11.86 6.18
N ASP A 42 -9.20 12.73 6.35
CA ASP A 42 -9.34 13.98 5.61
C ASP A 42 -8.12 14.90 5.85
N TYR A 43 -7.59 14.93 7.08
CA TYR A 43 -6.34 15.64 7.39
C TYR A 43 -5.13 15.01 6.69
N ALA A 44 -4.99 13.69 6.70
CA ALA A 44 -3.91 13.00 5.98
C ALA A 44 -3.99 13.27 4.47
N HIS A 45 -5.17 13.23 3.87
CA HIS A 45 -5.38 13.60 2.46
C HIS A 45 -4.93 15.02 2.17
N LYS A 46 -5.27 15.97 3.06
CA LYS A 46 -4.81 17.36 2.94
C LYS A 46 -3.28 17.44 2.97
N GLN A 47 -2.62 16.71 3.87
CA GLN A 47 -1.16 16.70 3.93
C GLN A 47 -0.52 16.11 2.67
N ILE A 48 -1.05 15.01 2.14
CA ILE A 48 -0.53 14.39 0.89
C ILE A 48 -0.60 15.37 -0.29
N LYS A 49 -1.71 16.10 -0.39
CA LYS A 49 -1.99 17.05 -1.48
C LYS A 49 -1.17 18.33 -1.42
N ASP A 50 -0.72 18.72 -0.24
CA ASP A 50 0.12 19.91 -0.07
C ASP A 50 1.58 19.55 -0.35
N GLU A 51 2.08 19.95 -1.53
CA GLU A 51 3.46 19.71 -1.96
C GLU A 51 4.51 20.28 -0.99
N ASN A 52 4.16 21.31 -0.20
CA ASN A 52 5.08 21.92 0.78
C ASN A 52 4.96 21.33 2.18
N SER A 53 4.04 20.38 2.41
CA SER A 53 3.86 19.79 3.73
C SER A 53 5.08 18.97 4.13
N SER A 54 5.54 19.17 5.37
CA SER A 54 6.56 18.31 5.98
C SER A 54 6.00 16.94 6.42
N PHE A 55 4.68 16.75 6.36
CA PHE A 55 3.96 15.55 6.81
C PHE A 55 3.47 14.65 5.67
N ARG A 56 3.86 14.90 4.42
CA ARG A 56 3.39 14.10 3.27
C ARG A 56 3.67 12.60 3.44
N ILE A 57 4.87 12.26 3.88
CA ILE A 57 5.28 10.87 4.14
C ILE A 57 4.47 10.29 5.30
N ASP A 58 4.41 11.00 6.43
CA ASP A 58 3.67 10.56 7.62
C ASP A 58 2.19 10.31 7.32
N ALA A 59 1.59 11.12 6.45
CA ALA A 59 0.21 10.96 6.03
C ALA A 59 -0.03 9.71 5.17
N VAL A 60 0.89 9.39 4.26
CA VAL A 60 0.83 8.14 3.49
C VAL A 60 1.01 6.93 4.40
N GLU A 61 1.98 6.99 5.32
CA GLU A 61 2.22 5.92 6.30
C GLU A 61 1.01 5.72 7.22
N PHE A 62 0.39 6.81 7.69
CA PHE A 62 -0.83 6.73 8.47
C PHE A 62 -1.96 6.02 7.73
N ILE A 63 -2.23 6.40 6.47
CA ILE A 63 -3.25 5.75 5.62
C ILE A 63 -2.98 4.25 5.48
N ARG A 64 -1.72 3.90 5.23
CA ARG A 64 -1.25 2.51 5.13
C ARG A 64 -1.46 1.74 6.44
N GLU A 65 -1.09 2.34 7.56
CA GLU A 65 -1.15 1.75 8.90
C GLU A 65 -2.59 1.47 9.35
N ILE A 66 -3.50 2.42 9.15
CA ILE A 66 -4.92 2.25 9.47
C ILE A 66 -5.67 1.41 8.42
N LYS A 67 -4.97 0.97 7.37
CA LYS A 67 -5.49 0.17 6.25
C LYS A 67 -6.69 0.82 5.56
N ASP A 68 -6.61 2.12 5.29
CA ASP A 68 -7.71 2.87 4.67
C ASP A 68 -7.77 2.63 3.15
N VAL A 69 -8.52 1.61 2.73
CA VAL A 69 -8.68 1.25 1.32
C VAL A 69 -9.40 2.31 0.50
N ASP A 70 -10.24 3.13 1.13
CA ASP A 70 -10.96 4.22 0.45
C ASP A 70 -9.99 5.32 -0.04
N SER A 71 -8.77 5.35 0.49
CA SER A 71 -7.70 6.26 0.06
C SER A 71 -6.94 5.78 -1.18
N ILE A 72 -7.17 4.56 -1.68
CA ILE A 72 -6.45 4.00 -2.84
C ILE A 72 -6.51 4.93 -4.08
N PRO A 73 -7.67 5.49 -4.49
CA PRO A 73 -7.73 6.38 -5.65
C PRO A 73 -6.81 7.59 -5.51
N LEU A 74 -6.78 8.22 -4.32
CA LEU A 74 -5.89 9.33 -4.04
C LEU A 74 -4.42 8.88 -4.14
N LEU A 75 -4.07 7.76 -3.51
CA LEU A 75 -2.69 7.25 -3.55
C LEU A 75 -2.22 6.98 -4.99
N GLN A 76 -3.10 6.50 -5.88
CA GLN A 76 -2.74 6.28 -7.28
C GLN A 76 -2.31 7.55 -8.01
N GLU A 77 -2.84 8.72 -7.64
CA GLU A 77 -2.45 10.02 -8.22
C GLU A 77 -0.99 10.39 -7.92
N TYR A 78 -0.43 9.88 -6.82
CA TYR A 78 0.91 10.25 -6.31
C TYR A 78 2.00 9.20 -6.54
N VAL A 79 1.74 8.17 -7.35
CA VAL A 79 2.74 7.11 -7.64
C VAL A 79 3.97 7.61 -8.41
N ASN A 80 3.86 8.74 -9.12
CA ASN A 80 4.97 9.40 -9.81
C ASN A 80 5.50 10.64 -9.06
N ASP A 81 5.00 10.90 -7.84
CA ASP A 81 5.45 12.01 -7.02
C ASP A 81 6.96 11.91 -6.72
N ARG A 82 7.67 13.04 -6.74
CA ARG A 82 9.12 13.04 -6.57
C ARG A 82 9.57 12.71 -5.14
N ASP A 83 8.75 13.03 -4.15
CA ASP A 83 9.12 12.96 -2.74
C ASP A 83 8.49 11.74 -2.06
N ILE A 84 7.25 11.39 -2.42
CA ILE A 84 6.48 10.35 -1.71
C ILE A 84 6.21 9.08 -2.52
N ASN A 85 6.63 8.98 -3.78
CA ASN A 85 6.32 7.81 -4.63
C ASN A 85 6.62 6.46 -3.96
N THR A 86 7.75 6.37 -3.26
CA THR A 86 8.20 5.13 -2.63
C THR A 86 7.22 4.69 -1.55
N PHE A 87 6.79 5.62 -0.70
CA PHE A 87 5.82 5.36 0.36
C PHE A 87 4.44 5.05 -0.20
N VAL A 88 4.03 5.77 -1.25
CA VAL A 88 2.76 5.54 -1.94
C VAL A 88 2.72 4.14 -2.56
N ILE A 89 3.76 3.73 -3.28
CA ILE A 89 3.84 2.40 -3.90
C ILE A 89 3.82 1.31 -2.83
N TYR A 90 4.53 1.50 -1.71
CA TYR A 90 4.48 0.56 -0.59
C TYR A 90 3.10 0.48 0.04
N ALA A 91 2.43 1.62 0.25
CA ALA A 91 1.08 1.67 0.77
C ALA A 91 0.10 0.91 -0.14
N LEU A 92 0.16 1.12 -1.46
CA LEU A 92 -0.68 0.39 -2.43
C LEU A 92 -0.47 -1.13 -2.36
N GLY A 93 0.78 -1.58 -2.18
CA GLY A 93 1.08 -3.00 -1.99
C GLY A 93 0.51 -3.58 -0.69
N ASP A 94 0.65 -2.86 0.42
CA ASP A 94 0.17 -3.31 1.75
C ASP A 94 -1.35 -3.22 1.91
N LEU A 95 -1.98 -2.27 1.24
CA LEU A 95 -3.43 -2.16 1.12
C LEU A 95 -4.03 -3.21 0.17
N GLN A 96 -3.18 -4.02 -0.49
CA GLN A 96 -3.59 -4.99 -1.51
C GLN A 96 -4.45 -4.33 -2.59
N ALA A 97 -4.02 -3.17 -3.10
CA ALA A 97 -4.78 -2.36 -4.05
C ALA A 97 -4.81 -3.00 -5.45
N PHE A 98 -5.73 -3.95 -5.69
CA PHE A 98 -5.88 -4.64 -6.99
C PHE A 98 -6.19 -3.66 -8.12
N GLU A 99 -6.89 -2.56 -7.84
CA GLU A 99 -7.22 -1.46 -8.76
C GLU A 99 -5.96 -0.72 -9.22
N ALA A 100 -4.90 -0.72 -8.40
CA ALA A 100 -3.62 -0.10 -8.73
C ALA A 100 -2.70 -0.98 -9.59
N THR A 101 -3.14 -2.19 -9.97
CA THR A 101 -2.27 -3.14 -10.70
C THR A 101 -1.75 -2.58 -12.02
N SER A 102 -2.61 -1.95 -12.81
CA SER A 102 -2.20 -1.40 -14.12
C SER A 102 -1.13 -0.34 -13.96
N VAL A 103 -1.29 0.59 -13.01
CA VAL A 103 -0.30 1.65 -12.77
C VAL A 103 1.00 1.09 -12.19
N LEU A 104 0.94 0.09 -11.31
CA LEU A 104 2.13 -0.59 -10.80
C LEU A 104 2.90 -1.34 -11.90
N ILE A 105 2.20 -1.94 -12.88
CA ILE A 105 2.84 -2.57 -14.05
C ILE A 105 3.52 -1.53 -14.93
N GLU A 106 2.94 -0.33 -15.08
CA GLU A 106 3.57 0.77 -15.83
C GLU A 106 4.87 1.25 -15.17
N LEU A 107 4.88 1.35 -13.84
CA LEU A 107 6.06 1.75 -13.06
C LEU A 107 7.25 0.78 -13.18
N LEU A 108 7.05 -0.44 -13.70
CA LEU A 108 8.16 -1.34 -14.04
C LEU A 108 9.05 -0.75 -15.16
N ASN A 109 8.55 0.20 -15.96
CA ASN A 109 9.35 0.93 -16.95
C ASN A 109 9.93 2.24 -16.42
N HIS A 110 9.73 2.58 -15.14
CA HIS A 110 10.18 3.85 -14.60
C HIS A 110 11.71 4.01 -14.70
N SER A 111 12.20 5.24 -14.92
CA SER A 111 13.63 5.53 -15.10
C SER A 111 14.44 5.21 -13.84
N ASN A 112 13.90 5.53 -12.66
CA ASN A 112 14.49 5.22 -11.36
C ASN A 112 14.37 3.72 -11.01
N PRO A 113 15.49 2.99 -10.78
CA PRO A 113 15.48 1.58 -10.38
C PRO A 113 14.74 1.30 -9.07
N ASN A 114 14.76 2.22 -8.11
CA ASN A 114 14.09 2.02 -6.83
C ASN A 114 12.57 1.97 -7.01
N VAL A 115 12.02 2.87 -7.82
CA VAL A 115 10.59 2.87 -8.17
C VAL A 115 10.19 1.56 -8.86
N ARG A 116 11.01 1.06 -9.78
CA ARG A 116 10.79 -0.24 -10.45
C ARG A 116 10.77 -1.40 -9.45
N GLY A 117 11.72 -1.43 -8.52
CA GLY A 117 11.81 -2.45 -7.48
C GLY A 117 10.61 -2.42 -6.55
N ASN A 118 10.22 -1.23 -6.10
CA ASN A 118 9.07 -1.03 -5.23
C ASN A 118 7.76 -1.44 -5.91
N ALA A 119 7.59 -1.09 -7.20
CA ALA A 119 6.40 -1.46 -7.96
C ALA A 119 6.28 -2.99 -8.10
N PHE A 120 7.38 -3.68 -8.41
CA PHE A 120 7.37 -5.14 -8.47
C PHE A 120 7.12 -5.79 -7.10
N ALA A 121 7.68 -5.23 -6.03
CA ALA A 121 7.41 -5.69 -4.67
C ALA A 121 5.94 -5.49 -4.28
N ALA A 122 5.34 -4.35 -4.62
CA ALA A 122 3.92 -4.08 -4.40
C ALA A 122 3.04 -5.07 -5.17
N LEU A 123 3.34 -5.33 -6.45
CA LEU A 123 2.68 -6.38 -7.24
C LEU A 123 2.83 -7.76 -6.58
N GLY A 124 3.99 -8.06 -5.99
CA GLY A 124 4.23 -9.32 -5.27
C GLY A 124 3.35 -9.47 -4.02
N LYS A 125 3.07 -8.37 -3.33
CA LYS A 125 2.15 -8.35 -2.18
C LYS A 125 0.69 -8.52 -2.59
N ILE A 126 0.30 -7.95 -3.74
CA ILE A 126 -1.05 -8.09 -4.29
C ILE A 126 -1.26 -9.49 -4.87
N TYR A 127 -0.24 -10.07 -5.52
CA TYR A 127 -0.33 -11.35 -6.25
C TYR A 127 0.76 -12.36 -5.85
N PRO A 128 0.85 -12.76 -4.56
CA PRO A 128 1.96 -13.57 -4.06
C PRO A 128 2.08 -14.95 -4.73
N LEU A 129 0.97 -15.49 -5.23
CA LEU A 129 0.93 -16.81 -5.87
C LEU A 129 0.96 -16.76 -7.41
N HIS A 130 0.67 -15.61 -8.01
CA HIS A 130 0.36 -15.52 -9.44
C HIS A 130 1.32 -14.63 -10.22
N LEU A 131 2.05 -13.74 -9.54
CA LEU A 131 2.97 -12.82 -10.22
C LEU A 131 4.10 -13.61 -10.91
N PRO A 132 4.36 -13.36 -12.21
CA PRO A 132 5.49 -13.97 -12.89
C PRO A 132 6.82 -13.64 -12.20
N GLN A 133 7.59 -14.67 -11.86
CA GLN A 133 8.89 -14.52 -11.20
C GLN A 133 9.98 -13.99 -12.14
N GLY A 134 11.09 -13.57 -11.54
CA GLY A 134 12.33 -13.27 -12.27
C GLY A 134 12.40 -11.85 -12.85
N TYR A 135 11.68 -10.89 -12.28
CA TYR A 135 11.85 -9.48 -12.65
C TYR A 135 13.13 -8.89 -12.03
N ALA A 136 14.07 -8.52 -12.88
CA ALA A 136 15.36 -8.00 -12.49
C ALA A 136 15.37 -6.47 -12.62
N TYR A 137 14.88 -5.77 -11.59
CA TYR A 137 14.65 -4.31 -11.63
C TYR A 137 15.94 -3.48 -11.87
N LYS A 138 17.12 -4.03 -11.53
CA LYS A 138 18.43 -3.38 -11.73
C LYS A 138 19.03 -3.59 -13.13
N GLU A 139 18.53 -4.54 -13.92
CA GLU A 139 19.09 -4.85 -15.25
C GLU A 139 18.84 -3.71 -16.25
N PRO A 140 19.62 -3.61 -17.34
CA PRO A 140 19.36 -2.67 -18.44
C PRO A 140 17.97 -2.83 -19.05
N GLU A 141 17.41 -1.74 -19.59
CA GLU A 141 16.04 -1.69 -20.13
C GLU A 141 15.75 -2.83 -21.12
N THR A 142 16.67 -3.09 -22.06
CA THR A 142 16.54 -4.14 -23.07
C THR A 142 16.26 -5.53 -22.48
N ARG A 143 16.87 -5.86 -21.34
CA ARG A 143 16.66 -7.14 -20.64
C ARG A 143 15.36 -7.15 -19.84
N ARG A 144 14.99 -6.01 -19.23
CA ARG A 144 13.72 -5.86 -18.49
C ARG A 144 12.49 -5.93 -19.41
N ASN A 145 12.58 -5.40 -20.64
CA ASN A 145 11.45 -5.31 -21.57
C ASN A 145 10.78 -6.66 -21.84
N ARG A 146 11.57 -7.75 -21.94
CA ARG A 146 11.02 -9.10 -22.09
C ARG A 146 10.24 -9.56 -20.86
N GLN A 147 10.72 -9.23 -19.66
CA GLN A 147 10.08 -9.59 -18.39
C GLN A 147 8.79 -8.79 -18.19
N ILE A 148 8.83 -7.49 -18.48
CA ILE A 148 7.66 -6.60 -18.40
C ILE A 148 6.59 -7.04 -19.39
N LYS A 149 6.97 -7.43 -20.62
CA LYS A 149 6.02 -8.00 -21.59
C LYS A 149 5.32 -9.25 -21.08
N LYS A 150 6.03 -10.14 -20.36
CA LYS A 150 5.42 -11.32 -19.73
C LYS A 150 4.41 -10.93 -18.65
N ILE A 151 4.76 -9.96 -17.80
CA ILE A 151 3.88 -9.46 -16.74
C ILE A 151 2.64 -8.79 -17.33
N LYS A 152 2.79 -7.95 -18.36
CA LYS A 152 1.65 -7.36 -19.09
C LYS A 152 0.74 -8.43 -19.69
N LEU A 153 1.31 -9.40 -20.40
CA LEU A 153 0.52 -10.50 -20.99
C LEU A 153 -0.20 -11.34 -19.93
N TRP A 154 0.43 -11.58 -18.78
CA TRP A 154 -0.21 -12.23 -17.65
C TRP A 154 -1.40 -11.41 -17.14
N TRP A 155 -1.22 -10.11 -16.94
CA TRP A 155 -2.28 -9.21 -16.49
C TRP A 155 -3.45 -9.14 -17.49
N ASP A 156 -3.16 -9.02 -18.78
CA ASP A 156 -4.19 -9.00 -19.83
C ASP A 156 -5.03 -10.28 -19.85
N LYS A 157 -4.43 -11.44 -19.51
CA LYS A 157 -5.11 -12.75 -19.52
C LYS A 157 -5.87 -13.04 -18.24
N SER A 158 -5.31 -12.72 -17.08
CA SER A 158 -5.87 -13.13 -15.77
C SER A 158 -6.41 -11.99 -14.92
N GLY A 159 -6.14 -10.73 -15.28
CA GLY A 159 -6.37 -9.59 -14.40
C GLY A 159 -7.82 -9.35 -14.04
N LEU A 160 -8.72 -9.39 -15.02
CA LEU A 160 -10.16 -9.26 -14.79
C LEU A 160 -10.71 -10.36 -13.87
N THR A 161 -10.23 -11.60 -14.03
CA THR A 161 -10.66 -12.72 -13.19
C THR A 161 -10.14 -12.58 -11.77
N LEU A 162 -8.87 -12.19 -11.61
CA LEU A 162 -8.26 -11.97 -10.30
C LEU A 162 -8.94 -10.81 -9.55
N GLN A 163 -9.22 -9.70 -10.23
CA GLN A 163 -9.96 -8.56 -9.66
C GLN A 163 -11.39 -8.92 -9.30
N LYS A 164 -12.12 -9.63 -10.17
CA LYS A 164 -13.50 -10.07 -9.87
C LYS A 164 -13.56 -11.00 -8.67
N ASN A 165 -12.63 -11.95 -8.57
CA ASN A 165 -12.55 -12.85 -7.42
C ASN A 165 -12.29 -12.07 -6.13
N TYR A 166 -11.39 -11.08 -6.17
CA TYR A 166 -11.16 -10.20 -5.03
C TYR A 166 -12.40 -9.38 -4.66
N GLN A 167 -13.03 -8.68 -5.61
CA GLN A 167 -14.20 -7.85 -5.33
C GLN A 167 -15.37 -8.67 -4.77
N ARG A 168 -15.57 -9.89 -5.28
CA ARG A 168 -16.51 -10.85 -4.71
C ARG A 168 -16.19 -11.20 -3.25
N ASP A 169 -14.92 -11.46 -2.96
CA ASP A 169 -14.46 -11.86 -1.63
C ASP A 169 -14.34 -10.66 -0.66
N LEU A 170 -14.23 -9.42 -1.17
CA LEU A 170 -14.21 -8.16 -0.42
C LEU A 170 -15.60 -7.78 0.12
N HIS A 171 -16.64 -8.06 -0.67
CA HIS A 171 -18.04 -7.80 -0.29
C HIS A 171 -18.58 -8.79 0.76
N SER A 172 -17.86 -9.88 1.07
CA SER A 172 -18.36 -10.98 1.89
C SER A 172 -17.88 -10.99 3.35
N ASP A 173 -18.03 -9.88 4.10
CA ASP A 173 -17.85 -9.81 5.57
C ASP A 173 -16.41 -9.52 6.08
N GLN A 174 -16.30 -8.83 7.21
CA GLN A 174 -15.06 -8.49 7.93
C GLN A 174 -14.25 -9.74 8.28
N GLN A 175 -14.92 -10.87 8.51
CA GLN A 175 -14.32 -12.17 8.74
C GLN A 175 -13.60 -12.73 7.48
N ALA A 176 -14.06 -12.37 6.27
CA ALA A 176 -13.37 -12.72 5.03
C ALA A 176 -12.06 -11.92 4.87
N LYS A 177 -12.02 -10.66 5.31
CA LYS A 177 -10.78 -9.86 5.33
C LYS A 177 -9.71 -10.48 6.23
N GLU A 178 -10.10 -10.98 7.40
CA GLU A 178 -9.21 -11.73 8.31
C GLU A 178 -8.82 -13.10 7.75
N ALA A 179 -9.75 -13.82 7.13
CA ALA A 179 -9.48 -15.12 6.50
C ALA A 179 -8.55 -15.01 5.27
N LEU A 180 -8.65 -13.94 4.48
CA LEU A 180 -7.74 -13.65 3.37
C LEU A 180 -6.33 -13.31 3.88
N TRP A 181 -6.22 -12.55 4.98
CA TRP A 181 -4.95 -12.30 5.68
C TRP A 181 -4.32 -13.60 6.22
N GLU A 182 -5.11 -14.47 6.83
CA GLU A 182 -4.67 -15.79 7.31
C GLU A 182 -4.25 -16.72 6.16
N LYS A 183 -4.99 -16.72 5.05
CA LYS A 183 -4.76 -17.60 3.90
C LYS A 183 -3.58 -17.17 3.04
N TYR A 184 -3.39 -15.87 2.82
CA TYR A 184 -2.40 -15.33 1.89
C TYR A 184 -1.28 -14.52 2.56
N GLY A 185 -1.55 -13.85 3.69
CA GLY A 185 -0.60 -12.96 4.36
C GLY A 185 0.35 -13.66 5.34
N LYS A 186 -0.14 -14.66 6.09
CA LYS A 186 0.65 -15.31 7.16
C LYS A 186 1.89 -16.08 6.69
N LYS A 187 1.87 -16.60 5.46
CA LYS A 187 2.99 -17.36 4.89
C LYS A 187 4.27 -16.51 4.76
N TYR A 188 4.16 -15.20 4.64
CA TYR A 188 5.29 -14.30 4.37
C TYR A 188 6.05 -13.86 5.62
N LEU A 189 5.42 -13.87 6.80
CA LEU A 189 6.06 -13.49 8.07
C LEU A 189 6.80 -14.66 8.74
N MET A 190 6.47 -15.90 8.38
CA MET A 190 7.10 -17.10 8.93
C MET A 190 8.34 -17.55 8.14
N ASP A 191 8.54 -17.05 6.91
CA ASP A 191 9.64 -17.43 6.02
C ASP A 191 10.76 -16.36 5.95
N SER A 192 10.57 -15.20 6.58
CA SER A 192 11.59 -14.14 6.71
C SER A 192 12.47 -14.28 7.96
N SER A 193 12.38 -15.42 8.66
CA SER A 193 13.11 -15.72 9.90
C SER A 193 14.10 -16.89 9.75
N HIS A 194 14.62 -17.15 8.54
CA HIS A 194 15.74 -18.06 8.30
C HIS A 194 16.84 -17.37 7.49
#